data_AF-A0A4V2G4Q7-F1
#
_entry.id   AF-A0A4V2G4Q7-F1
#
_cell.length_a   1.000
_cell.length_b   1.000
_cell.length_c   1.000
_cell.angle_alpha   90.00
_cell.angle_beta   90.00
_cell.angle_gamma   90.00
#
_symmetry.space_group_name_H-M   'P 1'
#
loop_
_entity.id
_entity.type
_entity.pdbx_description
1 polymer ?
#
loop_
_entity_poly.entity_id
_entity_poly.type
_entity_poly.pdbx_seq_one_letter_code
_entity_poly.pdbx_strand_id
1 'polypeptide(L)'
;MATTHIAFDTRSGRILSAHHGADDLAKVAQSAHQHARQYHAKVEPEHIAVIAVPAGTVEPGKQYKVDPHRKALVAVSAGESGVSFGFGVSAKPGYAAGKSS
;
A
#
# COMPACT_ATOMS: atom_id res chain seq x y z
N MET A 1 -15.37 -7.15 10.62
CA MET A 1 -14.53 -7.46 9.44
C MET A 1 -13.44 -6.40 9.39
N ALA A 2 -12.16 -6.76 9.40
CA ALA A 2 -11.08 -5.77 9.41
C ALA A 2 -10.81 -5.28 7.97
N THR A 3 -11.07 -4.01 7.71
CA THR A 3 -10.77 -3.37 6.42
C THR A 3 -9.34 -2.82 6.45
N THR A 4 -8.59 -3.03 5.37
CA THR A 4 -7.26 -2.44 5.21
C THR A 4 -7.37 -1.18 4.37
N HIS A 5 -6.91 -0.06 4.88
CA HIS A 5 -6.88 1.20 4.16
C HIS A 5 -5.48 1.43 3.60
N ILE A 6 -5.38 1.61 2.28
CA ILE A 6 -4.11 1.81 1.58
C ILE A 6 -4.07 3.22 1.05
N ALA A 7 -3.10 4.00 1.50
CA ALA A 7 -2.80 5.31 0.95
C ALA A 7 -1.75 5.20 -0.16
N PHE A 8 -1.97 5.87 -1.27
CA PHE A 8 -1.08 5.84 -2.44
C PHE A 8 -1.00 7.20 -3.14
N ASP A 9 0.12 7.42 -3.85
CA ASP A 9 0.32 8.55 -4.75
C ASP A 9 -0.42 8.30 -6.07
N THR A 10 -1.42 9.13 -6.35
CA THR A 10 -2.26 9.08 -7.55
C THR A 10 -1.51 9.30 -8.85
N ARG A 11 -0.32 9.92 -8.82
CA ARG A 11 0.48 10.18 -10.03
C ARG A 11 1.24 8.94 -10.48
N SER A 12 1.70 8.14 -9.52
CA SER A 12 2.61 7.01 -9.76
C SER A 12 1.99 5.64 -9.42
N GLY A 13 0.84 5.61 -8.74
CA GLY A 13 0.27 4.39 -8.15
C GLY A 13 1.08 3.85 -6.97
N ARG A 14 2.11 4.58 -6.50
CA ARG A 14 3.00 4.13 -5.43
C ARG A 14 2.28 4.15 -4.09
N ILE A 15 2.33 3.03 -3.37
CA ILE A 15 1.85 2.99 -1.98
C ILE A 15 2.74 3.83 -1.07
N LEU A 16 2.09 4.60 -0.21
CA LEU A 16 2.72 5.44 0.82
C LEU A 16 2.56 4.83 2.21
N SER A 17 1.41 4.22 2.52
CA SER A 17 1.16 3.49 3.77
C SER A 17 -0.04 2.54 3.65
N ALA A 18 -0.12 1.58 4.56
CA ALA A 18 -1.26 0.68 4.73
C ALA A 18 -1.64 0.58 6.21
N HIS A 19 -2.95 0.66 6.51
CA HIS A 19 -3.49 0.68 7.87
C HIS A 19 -4.60 -0.37 8.00
N HIS A 20 -4.40 -1.35 8.87
CA HIS A 20 -5.40 -2.37 9.17
C HIS A 20 -6.38 -1.87 10.25
N GLY A 21 -7.68 -1.95 9.99
CA GLY A 21 -8.72 -1.62 10.97
C GLY A 21 -8.86 -0.13 11.28
N ALA A 22 -8.36 0.76 10.42
CA ALA A 22 -8.57 2.20 10.59
C ALA A 22 -10.02 2.57 10.25
N ASP A 23 -10.70 3.31 11.12
CA ASP A 23 -12.08 3.78 10.88
C ASP A 23 -12.14 5.21 10.30
N ASP A 24 -10.99 5.90 10.23
CA ASP A 24 -10.89 7.30 9.81
C ASP A 24 -9.92 7.46 8.64
N LEU A 25 -10.49 7.68 7.44
CA LEU A 25 -9.74 7.84 6.19
C LEU A 25 -8.87 9.10 6.18
N ALA A 26 -9.29 10.17 6.87
CA ALA A 26 -8.53 11.42 6.92
C ALA A 26 -7.25 11.23 7.72
N LYS A 27 -7.31 10.47 8.82
CA LYS A 27 -6.11 10.10 9.61
C LYS A 27 -5.16 9.21 8.83
N VAL A 28 -5.68 8.28 8.02
CA VAL A 28 -4.86 7.44 7.15
C VAL A 28 -4.13 8.29 6.10
N ALA A 29 -4.83 9.20 5.42
CA ALA A 29 -4.22 10.09 4.44
C ALA A 29 -3.18 11.04 5.08
N GLN A 30 -3.46 11.57 6.26
CA GLN A 30 -2.53 12.44 7.00
C GLN A 30 -1.27 11.67 7.44
N SER A 31 -1.44 10.46 7.97
CA SER A 31 -0.32 9.59 8.35
C SER A 31 0.53 9.22 7.14
N ALA A 32 -0.10 8.89 6.01
CA ALA A 32 0.58 8.63 4.75
C ALA A 32 1.37 9.83 4.25
N HIS A 33 0.80 11.04 4.34
CA HIS A 33 1.48 12.28 3.99
C HIS A 33 2.70 12.54 4.88
N GLN A 34 2.58 12.35 6.19
CA GLN A 34 3.71 12.49 7.12
C GLN A 34 4.82 11.47 6.80
N HIS A 35 4.45 10.22 6.57
CA HIS A 35 5.40 9.16 6.19
C HIS A 35 6.06 9.45 4.83
N ALA A 36 5.28 9.90 3.84
CA ALA A 36 5.78 10.28 2.53
C ALA A 36 6.75 11.45 2.60
N ARG A 37 6.53 12.44 3.46
CA ARG A 37 7.48 13.53 3.68
C ARG A 37 8.81 13.08 4.30
N GLN A 38 8.80 12.01 5.08
CA GLN A 38 10.00 11.48 5.75
C GLN A 38 10.80 10.53 4.85
N TYR A 39 10.13 9.66 4.09
CA TYR A 39 10.76 8.54 3.39
C TYR A 39 10.62 8.58 1.86
N HIS A 40 9.80 9.48 1.32
CA HIS A 40 9.54 9.60 -0.10
C HIS A 40 9.79 11.03 -0.61
N ALA A 41 9.91 11.18 -1.93
CA ALA A 41 9.91 12.51 -2.54
C ALA A 41 8.62 13.23 -2.10
N LYS A 42 8.69 14.53 -1.81
CA LYS A 42 7.55 15.36 -1.35
C LYS A 42 6.30 15.05 -2.20
N VAL A 43 5.38 14.26 -1.63
CA VAL A 43 4.06 14.01 -2.22
C VAL A 43 3.12 14.98 -1.55
N GLU A 44 2.59 15.92 -2.34
CA GLU A 44 1.61 16.88 -1.84
C GLU A 44 0.29 16.17 -1.48
N PRO A 45 -0.45 16.66 -0.47
CA PRO A 45 -1.68 16.02 0.00
C PRO A 45 -2.72 15.79 -1.10
N GLU A 46 -2.81 16.69 -2.08
CA GLU A 46 -3.73 16.59 -3.22
C GLU A 46 -3.48 15.37 -4.11
N HIS A 47 -2.29 14.78 -4.05
CA HIS A 47 -1.93 13.60 -4.81
C HIS A 47 -2.08 12.31 -4.01
N ILE A 48 -2.56 12.37 -2.76
CA ILE A 48 -2.74 11.19 -1.90
C ILE A 48 -4.19 10.76 -1.92
N ALA A 49 -4.43 9.52 -2.35
CA ALA A 49 -5.74 8.87 -2.26
C ALA A 49 -5.68 7.66 -1.34
N VAL A 50 -6.80 7.32 -0.72
CA VAL A 50 -6.95 6.15 0.15
C VAL A 50 -8.00 5.22 -0.44
N ILE A 51 -7.67 3.93 -0.53
CA ILE A 51 -8.62 2.88 -0.92
C ILE A 51 -8.88 1.94 0.25
N ALA A 52 -10.13 1.52 0.38
CA ALA A 52 -10.55 0.50 1.32
C ALA A 52 -10.43 -0.87 0.66
N VAL A 53 -9.76 -1.79 1.34
CA VAL A 53 -9.51 -3.16 0.89
C VAL A 53 -10.15 -4.11 1.89
N PRO A 54 -11.28 -4.73 1.52
CA PRO A 54 -11.92 -5.71 2.38
C PRO A 54 -11.00 -6.89 2.71
N ALA A 55 -11.12 -7.41 3.94
CA ALA A 55 -10.52 -8.70 4.27
C ALA A 55 -11.05 -9.78 3.30
N GLY A 56 -10.15 -10.56 2.71
CA GLY A 56 -10.47 -11.60 1.73
C GLY A 56 -10.38 -11.14 0.26
N THR A 57 -10.22 -9.85 -0.02
CA THR A 57 -9.91 -9.37 -1.39
C THR A 57 -8.49 -9.71 -1.82
N VAL A 58 -7.61 -9.96 -0.86
CA VAL A 58 -6.18 -10.23 -1.07
C VAL A 58 -5.86 -11.65 -0.62
N GLU A 59 -5.16 -12.38 -1.48
CA GLU A 59 -4.77 -13.77 -1.26
C GLU A 59 -3.31 -13.83 -0.78
N PRO A 60 -3.02 -14.68 0.22
CA PRO A 60 -1.65 -14.90 0.66
C PRO A 60 -0.73 -15.34 -0.47
N GLY A 61 0.47 -14.76 -0.52
CA GLY A 61 1.48 -15.11 -1.53
C GLY A 61 1.27 -14.46 -2.90
N LYS A 62 0.14 -13.76 -3.13
CA LYS A 62 -0.04 -12.93 -4.32
C LYS A 62 0.53 -11.54 -4.12
N GLN A 63 1.05 -10.99 -5.22
CA GLN A 63 1.48 -9.62 -5.32
C GLN A 63 0.37 -8.76 -5.90
N TYR A 64 0.23 -7.57 -5.35
CA TYR A 64 -0.75 -6.59 -5.81
C TYR A 64 -0.07 -5.26 -6.09
N LYS A 65 -0.65 -4.48 -7.00
CA LYS A 65 -0.35 -3.07 -7.23
C LYS A 65 -1.63 -2.24 -7.13
N VAL A 66 -1.49 -0.95 -6.89
CA VAL A 66 -2.62 -0.02 -6.97
C VAL A 66 -2.69 0.55 -8.38
N ASP A 67 -3.84 0.43 -9.02
CA ASP A 67 -4.19 1.15 -10.23
C ASP A 67 -4.72 2.54 -9.83
N PRO A 68 -3.98 3.63 -10.09
CA PRO A 68 -4.39 4.97 -9.69
C PRO A 68 -5.58 5.50 -10.49
N HIS A 69 -5.80 5.03 -11.72
CA HIS A 69 -6.93 5.45 -12.55
C HIS A 69 -8.23 4.83 -12.04
N ARG A 70 -8.17 3.55 -11.68
CA ARG A 70 -9.32 2.81 -11.14
C ARG A 70 -9.49 2.97 -9.64
N LYS A 71 -8.48 3.51 -8.95
CA LYS A 71 -8.38 3.57 -7.48
C LYS A 71 -8.68 2.21 -6.87
N ALA A 72 -8.02 1.18 -7.38
CA ALA A 72 -8.30 -0.20 -7.04
C ALA A 72 -7.02 -1.03 -6.94
N LEU A 73 -7.10 -2.10 -6.16
CA LEU A 73 -6.07 -3.13 -6.16
C LEU A 73 -6.21 -4.02 -7.40
N VAL A 74 -5.08 -4.28 -8.05
CA VAL A 74 -4.99 -5.24 -9.14
C VAL A 74 -3.88 -6.25 -8.84
N ALA A 75 -4.19 -7.53 -9.06
CA ALA A 75 -3.20 -8.59 -8.92
C ALA A 75 -2.12 -8.44 -10.00
N VAL A 76 -0.88 -8.68 -9.61
CA VAL A 76 0.29 -8.58 -10.49
C VAL A 76 0.71 -9.99 -10.89
N SER A 77 0.89 -10.21 -12.19
CA SER A 77 1.47 -11.46 -12.69
C SER A 77 2.95 -11.56 -12.34
N ALA A 78 3.43 -12.77 -12.05
CA ALA A 78 4.85 -13.00 -11.77
C ALA A 78 5.71 -12.49 -12.95
N GLY A 79 6.55 -11.48 -12.69
CA GLY A 79 7.46 -10.90 -13.68
C GLY A 79 7.22 -9.44 -14.06
N GLU A 80 6.13 -8.80 -13.61
CA GLU A 80 5.97 -7.35 -13.79
C GLU A 80 6.90 -6.57 -12.84
N SER A 81 7.72 -5.68 -13.39
CA SER A 81 8.51 -4.72 -12.60
C SER A 81 7.62 -3.61 -12.07
N GLY A 82 7.51 -3.50 -10.75
CA GLY A 82 6.73 -2.47 -10.07
C GLY A 82 6.82 -2.56 -8.55
N VAL A 83 6.25 -1.59 -7.85
CA VAL A 83 6.10 -1.63 -6.39
C VAL A 83 4.94 -2.57 -6.05
N SER A 84 5.28 -3.83 -5.82
CA SER A 84 4.33 -4.86 -5.40
C SER A 84 4.32 -5.01 -3.88
N PHE A 85 3.17 -5.38 -3.34
CA PHE A 85 3.00 -5.70 -1.92
C PHE A 85 2.29 -7.05 -1.80
N GLY A 86 2.82 -7.86 -0.88
CA GLY A 86 2.24 -9.14 -0.51
C GLY A 86 1.49 -8.99 0.81
N PHE A 87 0.27 -9.50 0.87
CA PHE A 87 -0.45 -9.66 2.13
C PHE A 87 -0.06 -11.02 2.71
N GLY A 88 0.81 -11.00 3.71
CA GLY A 88 1.24 -12.20 4.42
C GLY A 88 0.55 -12.32 5.77
N VAL A 89 0.37 -13.56 6.25
CA VAL A 89 0.32 -13.82 7.69
C VAL A 89 1.59 -13.23 8.29
N SER A 90 1.44 -12.35 9.28
CA SER A 90 2.55 -11.78 10.02
C SER A 90 3.33 -12.91 10.70
N ALA A 91 4.32 -13.46 10.01
CA ALA A 91 5.40 -14.16 10.65
C ALA A 91 6.17 -13.11 11.47
N LYS A 92 6.50 -13.48 12.71
CA LYS A 92 7.30 -12.71 13.67
C LYS A 92 8.46 -11.94 13.01
N PRO A 93 8.87 -10.80 13.60
CA PRO A 93 9.78 -9.84 12.98
C PRO A 93 11.16 -10.47 12.73
N GLY A 94 11.41 -10.80 11.46
CA GLY A 94 12.74 -11.01 10.92
C GLY A 94 12.94 -9.99 9.82
N TYR A 95 13.64 -8.91 10.13
CA TYR A 95 14.26 -8.03 9.14
C TYR A 95 14.90 -8.89 8.03
N ALA A 96 14.46 -8.72 6.79
CA ALA A 96 15.22 -9.13 5.62
C ALA A 96 15.16 -8.01 4.60
N ALA A 97 15.77 -6.88 4.96
CA ALA A 97 16.22 -5.90 4.01
C ALA A 97 17.56 -6.38 3.42
N GLY A 98 17.57 -6.72 2.12
CA GLY A 98 18.78 -7.03 1.34
C GLY A 98 19.42 -8.38 1.65
N LYS A 99 20.05 -9.10 0.71
CA LYS A 99 20.67 -8.70 -0.56
C LYS A 99 20.67 -9.90 -1.53
N SER A 100 20.72 -9.55 -2.81
CA SER A 100 21.24 -10.36 -3.91
C SER A 100 22.72 -10.73 -3.70
N SER A 101 23.09 -11.88 -4.28
CA SER A 101 24.44 -12.41 -4.53
C SER A 101 25.15 -13.12 -3.38
#